data_AF-A0A2M8NNR9-F1
#
_entry.id   AF-A0A2M8NNR9-F1
#
_cell.length_a   1.000
_cell.length_b   1.000
_cell.length_c   1.000
_cell.angle_alpha   90.00
_cell.angle_beta   90.00
_cell.angle_gamma   90.00
#
_symmetry.space_group_name_H-M   'P 1'
#
loop_
_entity.id
_entity.type
_entity.pdbx_description
1 polymer ?
#
loop_
_entity_poly.entity_id
_entity_poly.type
_entity_poly.pdbx_seq_one_letter_code
_entity_poly.pdbx_strand_id
1 'polypeptide(L)'
;MTIEQTPLDYIAEVEAWRVDMDRQMRAPAPWGWLAIVGMYPLDVGINTIGSAPDCAVLLPEGAAPEHLGYLDFDGQHGTLHVTADEVVTVDGIETRSAALRNHYEPGGMSVVRVREISFGVMQWAS
;
A
#
# COMPACT_ATOMS: atom_id res chain seq x y z
N MET A 1 -31.27 15.95 -27.02
CA MET A 1 -30.09 16.70 -27.52
C MET A 1 -28.89 15.80 -27.34
N THR A 2 -28.51 15.07 -28.38
CA THR A 2 -27.34 14.19 -28.35
C THR A 2 -26.13 15.07 -28.62
N ILE A 3 -25.21 15.17 -27.67
CA ILE A 3 -23.93 15.85 -27.88
C ILE A 3 -23.12 14.93 -28.81
N GLU A 4 -22.98 15.31 -30.08
CA GLU A 4 -22.02 14.67 -30.98
C GLU A 4 -20.63 15.19 -30.56
N GLN A 5 -19.80 14.33 -29.96
CA GLN A 5 -18.42 14.69 -29.64
C GLN A 5 -17.61 14.81 -30.93
N THR A 6 -16.95 15.95 -31.13
CA THR A 6 -16.05 16.17 -32.27
C THR A 6 -14.80 15.28 -32.11
N PRO A 7 -14.19 14.75 -33.19
CA PRO A 7 -12.99 13.91 -33.08
C PRO A 7 -11.82 14.54 -32.28
N LEU A 8 -11.70 15.87 -32.29
CA LEU A 8 -10.72 16.62 -31.49
C LEU A 8 -11.01 16.59 -29.99
N ASP A 9 -12.28 16.70 -29.59
CA ASP A 9 -12.70 16.65 -28.19
C ASP A 9 -12.48 15.25 -27.60
N TYR A 10 -12.75 14.22 -28.40
CA TYR A 10 -12.46 12.83 -28.03
C TYR A 10 -10.95 12.59 -27.81
N ILE A 11 -10.09 13.10 -28.70
CA ILE A 11 -8.63 12.94 -28.54
C ILE A 11 -8.15 13.65 -27.27
N ALA A 12 -8.62 14.87 -27.01
CA ALA A 12 -8.24 15.62 -25.81
C ALA A 12 -8.69 14.92 -24.52
N GLU A 13 -9.89 14.34 -24.50
CA GLU A 13 -10.40 13.54 -23.37
C GLU A 13 -9.53 12.31 -23.10
N VAL A 14 -9.16 11.57 -24.15
CA VAL A 14 -8.30 10.39 -24.04
C VAL A 14 -6.91 10.75 -23.52
N GLU A 15 -6.31 11.84 -23.99
CA GLU A 15 -5.00 12.29 -23.51
C GLU A 15 -5.06 12.75 -22.05
N ALA A 16 -6.11 13.47 -21.64
CA ALA A 16 -6.32 13.83 -20.25
C ALA A 16 -6.46 12.59 -19.35
N TRP A 17 -7.24 11.59 -19.80
CA TRP A 17 -7.37 10.31 -19.10
C TRP A 17 -6.03 9.57 -18.99
N ARG A 18 -5.21 9.53 -20.05
CA ARG A 18 -3.89 8.89 -20.02
C ARG A 18 -2.97 9.50 -18.98
N VAL A 19 -2.91 10.83 -18.92
CA VAL A 19 -2.09 11.56 -17.95
C VAL A 19 -2.56 11.27 -16.52
N ASP A 20 -3.88 11.25 -16.30
CA ASP A 20 -4.44 10.96 -14.99
C ASP A 20 -4.18 9.50 -14.57
N MET A 21 -4.35 8.55 -15.49
CA MET A 21 -4.05 7.14 -15.25
C MET A 21 -2.58 6.87 -14.95
N ASP A 22 -1.63 7.45 -15.70
CA ASP A 22 -0.20 7.29 -15.41
C ASP A 22 0.14 7.84 -14.02
N ARG A 23 -0.43 9.00 -13.65
CA ARG A 23 -0.27 9.56 -12.31
C ARG A 23 -0.83 8.63 -11.23
N GLN A 24 -2.04 8.09 -11.40
CA GLN A 24 -2.66 7.19 -10.44
C GLN A 24 -1.86 5.88 -10.29
N MET A 25 -1.42 5.29 -11.40
CA MET A 25 -0.68 4.02 -11.41
C MET A 25 0.70 4.11 -10.77
N ARG A 26 1.29 5.31 -10.72
CA ARG A 26 2.59 5.57 -10.06
C ARG A 26 2.46 6.11 -8.65
N ALA A 27 1.25 6.47 -8.20
CA ALA A 27 1.05 6.99 -6.86
C ALA A 27 1.43 5.93 -5.81
N PRO A 28 1.99 6.30 -4.64
CA PRO A 28 2.12 5.36 -3.53
C PRO A 28 0.75 4.75 -3.17
N ALA A 29 0.75 3.54 -2.59
CA ALA A 29 -0.43 2.72 -2.29
C ALA A 29 -1.71 3.53 -1.90
N PRO A 30 -2.92 3.04 -2.26
CA PRO A 30 -3.25 1.67 -2.68
C PRO A 30 -3.42 1.47 -4.21
N TRP A 31 -3.32 2.52 -5.03
CA TRP A 31 -3.63 2.48 -6.47
C TRP A 31 -2.40 2.36 -7.39
N GLY A 32 -1.22 2.43 -6.78
CA GLY A 32 0.09 2.44 -7.41
C GLY A 32 0.60 1.13 -7.94
N TRP A 33 -0.07 0.50 -8.91
CA TRP A 33 0.39 -0.78 -9.46
C TRP A 33 1.82 -0.73 -10.02
N LEU A 34 2.24 0.41 -10.58
CA LEU A 34 3.61 0.58 -11.08
C LEU A 34 4.63 0.90 -9.97
N ALA A 35 4.18 1.13 -8.74
CA ALA A 35 5.02 1.44 -7.58
C ALA A 35 5.23 0.21 -6.66
N ILE A 36 4.71 -0.97 -7.03
CA ILE A 36 4.86 -2.19 -6.24
C ILE A 36 6.32 -2.69 -6.34
N VAL A 37 6.99 -2.76 -5.19
CA VAL A 37 8.36 -3.27 -5.07
C VAL A 37 8.41 -4.69 -4.51
N GLY A 38 7.29 -5.21 -3.98
CA GLY A 38 7.21 -6.54 -3.42
C GLY A 38 5.80 -6.92 -2.99
N MET A 39 5.55 -8.23 -2.90
CA MET A 39 4.34 -8.82 -2.35
C MET A 39 4.71 -10.10 -1.60
N TYR A 40 4.35 -10.15 -0.33
CA TYR A 40 4.79 -11.19 0.60
C TYR A 40 3.55 -11.93 1.12
N PRO A 41 3.51 -13.27 1.02
CA PRO A 41 2.46 -14.03 1.68
C PRO A 41 2.57 -13.86 3.20
N LEU A 42 1.44 -13.85 3.89
CA LEU A 42 1.38 -13.76 5.34
C LEU A 42 1.08 -15.14 5.92
N ASP A 43 1.87 -15.54 6.92
CA ASP A 43 1.58 -16.69 7.76
C ASP A 43 0.66 -16.27 8.92
N VAL A 44 -0.16 -17.19 9.43
CA VAL A 44 -0.93 -16.93 10.66
C VAL A 44 0.03 -16.74 11.84
N GLY A 45 -0.19 -15.68 12.60
CA GLY A 45 0.66 -15.22 13.69
C GLY A 45 1.59 -14.08 13.26
N ILE A 46 2.81 -14.09 13.79
CA ILE A 46 3.74 -12.96 13.70
C ILE A 46 4.53 -13.00 12.40
N ASN A 47 4.37 -11.95 11.58
CA ASN A 47 5.17 -11.70 10.38
C ASN A 47 6.06 -10.48 10.64
N THR A 48 7.37 -10.67 10.74
CA THR A 48 8.33 -9.57 10.96
C THR A 48 8.46 -8.68 9.73
N ILE A 49 8.59 -7.37 9.95
CA ILE A 49 8.69 -6.36 8.89
C ILE A 49 9.97 -5.56 9.10
N GLY A 50 10.74 -5.36 8.03
CA GLY A 50 11.95 -4.55 8.07
C GLY A 50 12.86 -4.77 6.86
N SER A 51 13.97 -4.05 6.79
CA SER A 51 14.94 -4.20 5.70
C SER A 51 16.01 -5.27 5.95
N ALA A 52 16.02 -5.91 7.13
CA ALA A 52 16.94 -6.99 7.44
C ALA A 52 16.55 -8.29 6.72
N PRO A 53 17.52 -9.09 6.22
CA PRO A 53 17.23 -10.31 5.44
C PRO A 53 16.46 -11.42 6.16
N ASP A 54 16.35 -11.33 7.49
CA ASP A 54 15.62 -12.27 8.35
C ASP A 54 14.15 -11.85 8.57
N CYS A 55 13.71 -10.71 8.03
CA CYS A 55 12.32 -10.29 8.09
C CYS A 55 11.46 -11.05 7.08
N ALA A 56 10.28 -11.52 7.52
CA ALA A 56 9.33 -12.22 6.66
C ALA A 56 8.78 -11.30 5.56
N VAL A 57 8.46 -10.06 5.92
CA VAL A 57 8.11 -8.98 4.99
C VAL A 57 9.35 -8.10 4.82
N LEU A 58 10.19 -8.48 3.84
CA LEU A 58 11.44 -7.80 3.53
C LEU A 58 11.18 -6.50 2.78
N LEU A 59 11.54 -5.36 3.36
CA LEU A 59 11.48 -4.06 2.70
C LEU A 59 12.81 -3.75 1.99
N PRO A 60 12.80 -2.92 0.94
CA PRO A 60 14.04 -2.48 0.29
C PRO A 60 15.02 -1.86 1.29
N GLU A 61 16.30 -2.14 1.10
CA GLU A 61 17.38 -1.60 1.92
C GLU A 61 17.35 -0.05 1.92
N GLY A 62 17.53 0.55 3.09
CA GLY A 62 17.49 2.01 3.27
C GLY A 62 16.08 2.62 3.38
N ALA A 63 15.07 1.99 2.76
CA ALA A 63 13.71 2.52 2.72
C ALA A 63 12.95 2.38 4.05
N ALA A 64 13.44 1.54 4.98
CA ALA A 64 12.88 1.33 6.31
C ALA A 64 14.00 0.93 7.30
N PRO A 65 13.73 0.94 8.63
CA PRO A 65 14.60 0.31 9.62
C PRO A 65 14.83 -1.19 9.35
N GLU A 66 15.97 -1.72 9.81
CA GLU A 66 16.30 -3.15 9.73
C GLU A 66 15.20 -4.03 10.33
N HIS A 67 14.67 -3.62 11.49
CA HIS A 67 13.51 -4.24 12.13
C HIS A 67 12.51 -3.14 12.47
N LEU A 68 11.50 -2.94 11.62
CA LEU A 68 10.44 -1.94 11.83
C LEU A 68 9.48 -2.38 12.94
N GLY A 69 9.14 -3.66 12.94
CA GLY A 69 8.08 -4.21 13.77
C GLY A 69 7.54 -5.52 13.21
N TYR A 70 6.26 -5.78 13.44
CA TYR A 70 5.62 -6.99 12.95
C TYR A 70 4.14 -6.77 12.67
N LEU A 71 3.57 -7.67 11.85
CA LEU A 71 2.15 -7.84 11.66
C LEU A 71 1.69 -9.10 12.38
N ASP A 72 0.75 -8.97 13.31
CA ASP A 72 0.05 -10.11 13.90
C ASP A 72 -1.18 -10.42 13.04
N PHE A 73 -1.14 -11.52 12.30
CA PHE A 73 -2.16 -11.91 11.32
C PHE A 73 -2.99 -13.10 11.82
N ASP A 74 -4.30 -12.92 11.96
CA ASP A 74 -5.19 -13.98 12.49
C ASP A 74 -5.72 -14.94 11.40
N GLY A 75 -5.28 -14.76 10.15
CA GLY A 75 -5.80 -15.48 8.98
C GLY A 75 -6.82 -14.67 8.17
N GLN A 76 -7.33 -13.57 8.71
CA GLN A 76 -8.28 -12.67 8.06
C GLN A 76 -7.86 -11.20 8.17
N HIS A 77 -7.44 -10.76 9.36
CA HIS A 77 -7.05 -9.39 9.67
C HIS A 77 -5.63 -9.36 10.21
N GLY A 78 -4.93 -8.26 9.91
CA GLY A 78 -3.58 -8.01 10.40
C GLY A 78 -3.55 -6.81 11.35
N THR A 79 -2.89 -6.94 12.49
CA THR A 79 -2.58 -5.82 13.38
C THR A 79 -1.10 -5.47 13.28
N LEU A 80 -0.81 -4.24 12.88
CA LEU A 80 0.54 -3.70 12.86
C LEU A 80 0.99 -3.38 14.28
N HIS A 81 2.25 -3.71 14.59
CA HIS A 81 2.95 -3.31 15.79
C HIS A 81 4.32 -2.75 15.41
N VAL A 82 4.56 -1.47 15.71
CA VAL A 82 5.82 -0.77 15.40
C VAL A 82 6.71 -0.79 16.65
N THR A 83 7.84 -1.47 16.57
CA THR A 83 8.80 -1.60 17.68
C THR A 83 10.04 -0.74 17.47
N ALA A 84 10.36 -0.36 16.23
CA ALA A 84 11.43 0.57 15.92
C ALA A 84 11.14 1.97 16.46
N ASP A 85 12.19 2.73 16.77
CA ASP A 85 12.07 4.17 17.02
C ASP A 85 12.04 4.95 15.70
N GLU A 86 10.94 4.79 14.95
CA GLU A 86 10.72 5.41 13.65
C GLU A 86 9.28 5.94 13.57
N VAL A 87 9.09 7.05 12.86
CA VAL A 87 7.76 7.61 12.65
C VAL A 87 7.03 6.78 11.58
N VAL A 88 5.93 6.15 12.00
CA VAL A 88 5.07 5.36 11.13
C VAL A 88 3.67 5.94 11.16
N THR A 89 3.07 6.08 9.98
CA THR A 89 1.67 6.49 9.86
C THR A 89 0.84 5.38 9.24
N VAL A 90 -0.40 5.27 9.70
CA VAL A 90 -1.45 4.46 9.08
C VAL A 90 -2.54 5.42 8.64
N ASP A 91 -2.80 5.48 7.34
CA ASP A 91 -3.76 6.42 6.75
C ASP A 91 -3.49 7.90 7.11
N GLY A 92 -2.21 8.24 7.28
CA GLY A 92 -1.75 9.59 7.64
C GLY A 92 -1.79 9.90 9.14
N ILE A 93 -2.21 8.96 9.98
CA ILE A 93 -2.22 9.11 11.45
C ILE A 93 -1.00 8.39 12.01
N GLU A 94 -0.16 9.11 12.75
CA GLU A 94 0.99 8.52 13.45
C GLU A 94 0.51 7.51 14.51
N THR A 95 1.07 6.30 14.48
CA THR A 95 0.68 5.25 15.42
C THR A 95 1.81 4.25 15.68
N ARG A 96 1.76 3.61 16.85
CA ARG A 96 2.61 2.46 17.19
C ARG A 96 1.87 1.12 16.98
N SER A 97 0.55 1.14 16.86
CA SER A 97 -0.24 -0.07 16.55
C SER A 97 -1.57 0.27 15.88
N ALA A 98 -1.97 -0.53 14.89
CA ALA A 98 -3.25 -0.38 14.20
C ALA A 98 -3.70 -1.67 13.55
N ALA A 99 -5.01 -1.96 13.61
CA ALA A 99 -5.63 -2.94 12.74
C ALA A 99 -5.61 -2.40 11.30
N LEU A 100 -5.12 -3.22 10.37
CA LEU A 100 -5.01 -2.86 8.96
C LEU A 100 -6.21 -3.41 8.19
N ARG A 101 -6.83 -2.54 7.40
CA ARG A 101 -7.90 -2.92 6.48
C ARG A 101 -7.33 -3.56 5.22
N ASN A 102 -8.00 -4.57 4.73
CA ASN A 102 -7.77 -5.14 3.41
C ASN A 102 -8.46 -4.31 2.31
N HIS A 103 -8.17 -4.67 1.05
CA HIS A 103 -8.67 -3.96 -0.13
C HIS A 103 -10.21 -3.90 -0.26
N TYR A 104 -10.93 -4.89 0.28
CA TYR A 104 -12.38 -5.01 0.13
C TYR A 104 -13.18 -4.36 1.26
N GLU A 105 -12.51 -3.91 2.32
CA GLU A 105 -13.17 -3.28 3.45
C GLU A 105 -13.62 -1.84 3.14
N PRO A 106 -14.67 -1.34 3.82
CA PRO A 106 -15.08 0.07 3.70
C PRO A 106 -13.92 1.02 3.99
N GLY A 107 -13.69 1.98 3.09
CA GLY A 107 -12.53 2.88 3.15
C GLY A 107 -11.26 2.34 2.48
N GLY A 108 -11.32 1.12 1.95
CA GLY A 108 -10.22 0.47 1.22
C GLY A 108 -9.05 0.08 2.11
N MET A 109 -8.03 -0.47 1.46
CA MET A 109 -6.80 -0.95 2.10
C MET A 109 -6.14 0.17 2.92
N SER A 110 -5.78 -0.15 4.17
CA SER A 110 -4.97 0.75 5.00
C SER A 110 -3.61 0.98 4.38
N VAL A 111 -3.14 2.23 4.39
CA VAL A 111 -1.83 2.60 3.87
C VAL A 111 -0.88 2.89 5.04
N VAL A 112 0.05 1.97 5.26
CA VAL A 112 1.18 2.18 6.17
C VAL A 112 2.26 2.95 5.42
N ARG A 113 2.79 4.02 6.03
CA ARG A 113 3.97 4.75 5.51
C ARG A 113 5.06 4.82 6.56
N VAL A 114 6.27 4.54 6.11
CA VAL A 114 7.52 4.73 6.85
C VAL A 114 8.56 5.28 5.88
N ARG A 115 9.20 6.40 6.23
CA ARG A 115 10.10 7.13 5.32
C ARG A 115 9.48 7.32 3.93
N GLU A 116 10.05 6.68 2.91
CA GLU A 116 9.67 6.79 1.51
C GLU A 116 8.85 5.59 0.99
N ILE A 117 8.68 4.53 1.80
CA ILE A 117 7.91 3.35 1.40
C ILE A 117 6.50 3.37 1.98
N SER A 118 5.57 2.86 1.18
CA SER A 118 4.20 2.58 1.59
C SER A 118 3.85 1.12 1.35
N PHE A 119 3.14 0.49 2.28
CA PHE A 119 2.63 -0.87 2.13
C PHE A 119 1.24 -1.02 2.78
N GLY A 120 0.59 -2.14 2.53
CA GLY A 120 -0.72 -2.48 3.08
C GLY A 120 -0.98 -3.99 2.98
N VAL A 121 -2.12 -4.43 3.51
CA VAL A 121 -2.52 -5.84 3.48
C VAL A 121 -3.55 -6.05 2.38
N MET A 122 -3.33 -7.03 1.52
CA MET A 122 -4.26 -7.41 0.45
C MET A 122 -4.78 -8.82 0.68
N GLN A 123 -6.06 -9.03 0.40
CA GLN A 123 -6.69 -10.35 0.35
C GLN A 123 -6.90 -10.74 -1.12
N TRP A 124 -6.59 -11.98 -1.48
CA TRP A 124 -6.96 -12.53 -2.78
C TRP A 124 -8.47 -12.74 -2.87
N ALA A 125 -9.05 -12.46 -4.04
CA ALA A 125 -10.44 -12.83 -4.29
C ALA A 125 -10.57 -14.36 -4.20
N SER A 126 -11.50 -14.83 -3.36
CA SER A 126 -11.90 -16.24 -3.25
C SER A 126 -12.87 -16.64 -4.36
#